data_AF-A0A2G9U099-F1
#
_entry.id   AF-A0A2G9U099-F1
#
_cell.length_a   1.000
_cell.length_b   1.000
_cell.length_c   1.000
_cell.angle_alpha   90.00
_cell.angle_beta   90.00
_cell.angle_gamma   90.00
#
_symmetry.space_group_name_H-M   'P 1'
#
loop_
_entity.id
_entity.type
_entity.pdbx_description
1 polymer ?
#
loop_
_entity_poly.entity_id
_entity_poly.type
_entity_poly.pdbx_seq_one_letter_code
_entity_poly.pdbx_strand_id
1 'polypeptide(L)'
;MTGVRTAGMVWATNTHDGAWIRNQTAGGCRNYINTFANNPQYRVQLTDSDPDDDDELCTVIFAVMQKYRRNLKAQGLDNVPIGFAVYDAGNVTGRLSKGFFQANKSAMRSAAFINLREVRDGI
;
A
#
# COMPACT_ATOMS: atom_id res chain seq x y z
N MET A 1 37.96 -11.56 19.71
CA MET A 1 36.51 -11.75 19.75
C MET A 1 36.02 -12.02 18.34
N THR A 2 35.81 -13.29 18.00
CA THR A 2 35.16 -13.68 16.74
C THR A 2 33.66 -13.58 16.95
N GLY A 3 33.07 -12.44 16.56
CA GLY A 3 31.62 -12.26 16.57
C GLY A 3 31.02 -13.12 15.46
N VAL A 4 30.44 -14.26 15.83
CA VAL A 4 29.53 -15.00 14.97
C VAL A 4 28.37 -14.06 14.69
N ARG A 5 28.28 -13.54 13.46
CA ARG A 5 27.06 -12.88 12.99
C ARG A 5 26.03 -13.98 12.80
N THR A 6 25.17 -14.19 13.78
CA THR A 6 23.89 -14.85 13.54
C THR A 6 23.25 -14.09 12.37
N ALA A 7 22.88 -14.80 11.30
CA ALA A 7 22.07 -14.20 10.25
C ALA A 7 20.75 -13.78 10.89
N GLY A 8 20.66 -12.52 11.31
CA GLY A 8 19.45 -11.99 11.93
C GLY A 8 18.32 -12.03 10.91
N MET A 9 17.09 -12.23 11.38
CA MET A 9 15.90 -12.04 10.55
C MET A 9 15.92 -10.63 9.95
N VAL A 10 15.84 -10.55 8.62
CA VAL A 10 15.82 -9.30 7.88
C VAL A 10 14.50 -9.19 7.14
N TRP A 11 13.82 -8.05 7.28
CA TRP A 11 12.61 -7.75 6.51
C TRP A 11 12.92 -7.65 5.01
N ALA A 12 12.26 -8.47 4.20
CA ALA A 12 12.26 -8.30 2.76
C ALA A 12 11.51 -7.01 2.39
N THR A 13 12.19 -6.06 1.75
CA THR A 13 11.60 -4.74 1.43
C THR A 13 11.45 -4.57 -0.07
N ASN A 14 10.25 -4.20 -0.51
CA ASN A 14 9.96 -3.77 -1.88
C ASN A 14 9.39 -2.34 -1.85
N THR A 15 9.87 -1.48 -2.75
CA THR A 15 9.42 -0.08 -2.83
C THR A 15 9.02 0.26 -4.25
N HIS A 16 7.90 0.97 -4.38
CA HIS A 16 7.44 1.47 -5.66
C HIS A 16 7.18 2.98 -5.59
N ASP A 17 7.49 3.65 -6.68
CA ASP A 17 7.20 5.07 -6.86
C ASP A 17 6.02 5.27 -7.82
N GLY A 18 5.24 6.31 -7.58
CA GLY A 18 4.04 6.63 -8.34
C GLY A 18 3.58 8.05 -8.10
N ALA A 19 2.55 8.45 -8.84
CA ALA A 19 1.95 9.78 -8.74
C ALA A 19 0.44 9.71 -8.94
N TRP A 20 -0.28 10.60 -8.25
CA TRP A 20 -1.70 10.89 -8.48
C TRP A 20 -1.82 12.14 -9.34
N ILE A 21 -2.09 11.95 -10.63
CA ILE A 21 -2.21 13.01 -11.62
C ILE A 21 -3.70 13.26 -11.87
N ARG A 22 -4.11 14.53 -11.78
CA ARG A 22 -5.49 14.96 -12.03
C ARG A 22 -5.98 14.41 -13.37
N ASN A 23 -7.20 13.87 -13.38
CA ASN A 23 -7.87 13.29 -14.56
C ASN A 23 -7.16 12.08 -15.20
N GLN A 24 -6.14 11.52 -14.54
CA GLN A 24 -5.45 10.31 -15.00
C GLN A 24 -5.45 9.26 -13.90
N THR A 25 -4.55 9.40 -12.92
CA THR A 25 -4.36 8.41 -11.85
C THR A 25 -4.92 8.84 -10.50
N ALA A 26 -5.35 10.10 -10.34
CA ALA A 26 -5.97 10.60 -9.11
C ALA A 26 -7.43 10.09 -8.94
N GLY A 27 -7.57 8.82 -8.61
CA GLY A 27 -8.87 8.11 -8.56
C GLY A 27 -9.68 8.32 -7.27
N GLY A 28 -9.08 8.87 -6.23
CA GLY A 28 -9.70 9.04 -4.91
C GLY A 28 -9.75 7.75 -4.09
N CYS A 29 -10.43 7.76 -2.94
CA CYS A 29 -10.64 6.57 -2.12
C CYS A 29 -11.81 5.70 -2.63
N ARG A 30 -12.07 4.56 -1.99
CA ARG A 30 -13.09 3.58 -2.43
C ARG A 30 -14.52 4.15 -2.50
N ASN A 31 -14.80 5.27 -1.83
CA ASN A 31 -16.06 6.00 -1.92
C ASN A 31 -16.31 6.57 -3.33
N TYR A 32 -15.23 6.81 -4.09
CA TYR A 32 -15.26 7.27 -5.48
C TYR A 32 -15.14 6.09 -6.45
N ILE A 33 -16.06 5.13 -6.36
CA ILE A 33 -15.94 3.84 -7.05
C ILE A 33 -15.82 3.94 -8.58
N ASN A 34 -16.31 5.02 -9.18
CA ASN A 34 -16.21 5.26 -10.62
C ASN A 34 -14.77 5.55 -11.09
N THR A 35 -13.93 6.08 -10.20
CA THR A 35 -12.56 6.52 -10.51
C THR A 35 -11.50 5.76 -9.71
N PHE A 36 -11.89 5.03 -8.67
CA PHE A 36 -10.98 4.32 -7.77
C PHE A 36 -9.98 3.39 -8.49
N ALA A 37 -10.43 2.70 -9.54
CA ALA A 37 -9.58 1.78 -10.33
C ALA A 37 -8.44 2.49 -11.09
N ASN A 38 -8.53 3.81 -11.25
CA ASN A 38 -7.51 4.61 -11.95
C ASN A 38 -6.26 4.84 -11.09
N ASN A 39 -6.36 4.68 -9.76
CA ASN A 39 -5.20 4.78 -8.88
C ASN A 39 -4.09 3.79 -9.31
N PRO A 40 -2.81 4.11 -9.04
CA PRO A 40 -1.74 3.13 -9.18
C PRO A 40 -2.08 1.84 -8.41
N GLN A 41 -1.77 0.70 -9.00
CA GLN A 41 -2.01 -0.63 -8.42
C GLN A 41 -0.67 -1.35 -8.36
N TYR A 42 -0.37 -1.93 -7.21
CA TYR A 42 0.86 -2.67 -6.96
C TYR A 42 0.47 -4.07 -6.48
N ARG A 43 1.23 -5.07 -6.92
CA ARG A 43 0.97 -6.47 -6.60
C ARG A 43 2.03 -6.96 -5.62
N VAL A 44 1.57 -7.66 -4.59
CA VAL A 44 2.42 -8.38 -3.66
C VAL A 44 2.02 -9.85 -3.74
N GLN A 45 3.02 -10.73 -3.68
CA GLN A 45 2.83 -12.16 -3.53
C GLN A 45 3.55 -12.56 -2.24
N LEU A 46 2.82 -13.17 -1.33
CA LEU A 46 3.35 -13.71 -0.08
C LEU A 46 3.57 -15.21 -0.32
N THR A 47 4.82 -15.68 -0.19
CA THR A 47 5.21 -17.07 -0.49
C THR A 47 5.75 -17.82 0.71
N ASP A 48 6.31 -17.11 1.69
CA ASP A 48 7.06 -17.70 2.78
C ASP A 48 6.34 -17.34 4.08
N SER A 49 5.82 -18.35 4.77
CA SER A 49 5.23 -18.19 6.12
C SER A 49 6.31 -17.83 7.14
N ASP A 50 5.91 -17.16 8.22
CA ASP A 50 6.84 -16.75 9.26
C ASP A 50 7.41 -18.00 9.97
N PRO A 51 8.74 -18.15 10.06
CA PRO A 51 9.36 -19.38 10.56
C PRO A 51 9.22 -19.56 12.09
N ASP A 52 8.72 -18.53 12.79
CA ASP A 52 8.60 -18.45 14.24
C ASP A 52 7.15 -18.57 14.73
N ASP A 53 6.18 -18.83 13.84
CA ASP A 53 4.80 -19.14 14.21
C ASP A 53 4.28 -20.47 13.61
N ASP A 54 3.23 -21.00 14.23
CA ASP A 54 2.60 -22.27 13.86
C ASP A 54 1.30 -22.04 13.04
N ASP A 55 1.03 -20.81 12.58
CA ASP A 55 -0.22 -20.48 11.89
C ASP A 55 -0.11 -20.50 10.35
N GLU A 56 1.10 -20.72 9.84
CA GLU A 56 1.43 -20.77 8.41
C GLU A 56 1.10 -19.46 7.66
N LEU A 57 0.95 -18.33 8.36
CA LEU A 57 0.68 -17.03 7.76
C LEU A 57 1.97 -16.24 7.49
N CYS A 58 1.82 -15.14 6.75
CA CYS A 58 2.90 -14.21 6.46
C CYS A 58 2.60 -12.83 7.05
N THR A 59 3.51 -12.28 7.82
CA THR A 59 3.44 -10.89 8.29
C THR A 59 3.90 -9.93 7.20
N VAL A 60 3.10 -8.90 6.92
CA VAL A 60 3.46 -7.86 5.94
C VAL A 60 3.08 -6.46 6.40
N ILE A 61 3.98 -5.51 6.19
CA ILE A 61 3.74 -4.09 6.46
C ILE A 61 3.59 -3.34 5.15
N PHE A 62 2.45 -2.67 4.97
CA PHE A 62 2.23 -1.76 3.86
C PHE A 62 2.40 -0.33 4.33
N ALA A 63 3.18 0.47 3.58
CA ALA A 63 3.37 1.88 3.85
C ALA A 63 3.21 2.73 2.58
N VAL A 64 2.53 3.88 2.71
CA VAL A 64 2.37 4.88 1.65
C VAL A 64 2.87 6.22 2.14
N MET A 65 3.83 6.80 1.43
CA MET A 65 4.43 8.10 1.77
C MET A 65 4.22 9.12 0.65
N GLN A 66 3.76 10.33 1.00
CA GLN A 66 3.70 11.46 0.07
C GLN A 66 5.06 12.19 0.00
N LYS A 67 5.58 12.37 -1.21
CA LYS A 67 6.88 13.03 -1.47
C LYS A 67 6.71 14.53 -1.78
N TYR A 68 7.74 15.31 -1.50
CA TYR A 68 7.88 16.74 -1.86
C TYR A 68 6.84 17.73 -1.32
N ARG A 69 5.86 17.29 -0.53
CA ARG A 69 4.81 18.16 0.04
C ARG A 69 5.35 19.23 1.00
N ARG A 70 6.47 18.97 1.67
CA ARG A 70 7.19 19.99 2.48
C ARG A 70 7.57 21.22 1.66
N ASN A 71 7.97 21.05 0.41
CA ASN A 71 8.36 22.16 -0.47
C ASN A 71 7.15 22.98 -0.91
N LEU A 72 5.97 22.36 -0.93
CA LEU A 72 4.71 23.00 -1.32
C LEU A 72 4.03 23.74 -0.16
N LYS A 73 4.48 23.54 1.09
CA LYS A 73 3.96 24.29 2.25
C LYS A 73 4.16 25.80 2.11
N ALA A 74 5.29 26.24 1.55
CA ALA A 74 5.54 27.65 1.27
C ALA A 74 4.53 28.26 0.27
N GLN A 75 3.87 27.41 -0.53
CA GLN A 75 2.82 27.79 -1.47
C GLN A 75 1.40 27.59 -0.88
N GLY A 76 1.29 27.34 0.42
CA GLY A 76 0.01 27.10 1.11
C GLY A 76 -0.59 25.71 0.88
N LEU A 77 0.18 24.76 0.34
CA LEU A 77 -0.29 23.40 0.09
C LEU A 77 0.24 22.45 1.17
N ASP A 78 -0.63 22.13 2.13
CA ASP A 78 -0.39 21.11 3.15
C ASP A 78 -0.37 19.70 2.56
N ASN A 79 -0.03 18.71 3.40
CA ASN A 79 -0.23 17.29 3.07
C ASN A 79 -1.67 17.03 2.58
N VAL A 80 -1.88 15.94 1.83
CA VAL A 80 -3.23 15.42 1.53
C VAL A 80 -3.53 14.20 2.41
N PRO A 81 -4.81 13.95 2.71
CA PRO A 81 -5.25 12.66 3.25
C PRO A 81 -4.87 11.53 2.29
N ILE A 82 -4.06 10.60 2.77
CA ILE A 82 -3.63 9.41 2.03
C ILE A 82 -4.04 8.14 2.78
N GLY A 83 -4.16 7.03 2.05
CA GLY A 83 -4.54 5.72 2.57
C GLY A 83 -4.50 4.69 1.44
N PHE A 84 -4.60 3.41 1.80
CA PHE A 84 -4.55 2.30 0.85
C PHE A 84 -5.57 1.21 1.20
N ALA A 85 -5.84 0.34 0.23
CA ALA A 85 -6.66 -0.85 0.41
C ALA A 85 -6.03 -2.01 -0.37
N VAL A 86 -5.97 -3.16 0.28
CA VAL A 86 -5.44 -4.42 -0.23
C VAL A 86 -6.61 -5.33 -0.58
N TYR A 87 -6.55 -5.92 -1.76
CA TYR A 87 -7.55 -6.84 -2.26
C TYR A 87 -6.85 -8.14 -2.66
N ASP A 88 -7.51 -9.26 -2.41
CA ASP A 88 -7.12 -10.52 -3.01
C ASP A 88 -7.45 -10.49 -4.51
N ALA A 89 -6.41 -10.40 -5.33
CA ALA A 89 -6.53 -10.36 -6.78
C ALA A 89 -6.78 -11.75 -7.40
N GLY A 90 -6.63 -12.83 -6.62
CA GLY A 90 -6.62 -14.21 -7.10
C GLY A 90 -5.74 -14.36 -8.35
N ASN A 91 -6.30 -15.02 -9.36
CA ASN A 91 -5.62 -15.32 -10.63
C ASN A 91 -5.74 -14.20 -11.68
N VAL A 92 -6.29 -13.02 -11.35
CA VAL A 92 -6.48 -11.95 -12.35
C VAL A 92 -5.13 -11.39 -12.78
N THR A 93 -4.76 -11.55 -14.05
CA THR A 93 -3.53 -10.95 -14.59
C THR A 93 -3.79 -9.50 -15.00
N GLY A 94 -2.82 -8.61 -14.72
CA GLY A 94 -2.92 -7.18 -15.06
C GLY A 94 -3.67 -6.32 -14.03
N ARG A 95 -4.22 -5.19 -14.49
CA ARG A 95 -4.90 -4.20 -13.65
C ARG A 95 -6.32 -4.63 -13.30
N LEU A 96 -6.66 -4.50 -12.03
CA LEU A 96 -8.00 -4.72 -11.50
C LEU A 96 -8.95 -3.63 -12.01
N SER A 97 -10.11 -4.06 -12.51
CA SER A 97 -11.12 -3.18 -13.11
C SER A 97 -12.03 -2.54 -12.05
N LYS A 98 -12.81 -1.54 -12.47
CA LYS A 98 -13.90 -0.99 -11.65
C LYS A 98 -14.87 -2.08 -11.17
N GLY A 99 -15.26 -2.98 -12.07
CA GLY A 99 -16.19 -4.07 -11.75
C GLY A 99 -15.63 -5.00 -10.66
N PHE A 100 -14.33 -5.27 -10.71
CA PHE A 100 -13.66 -6.03 -9.65
C PHE A 100 -13.80 -5.33 -8.29
N PHE A 101 -13.48 -4.04 -8.19
CA PHE A 101 -13.57 -3.32 -6.91
C PHE A 101 -15.01 -3.15 -6.42
N GLN A 102 -16.00 -3.15 -7.32
CA GLN A 102 -17.42 -3.14 -6.95
C GLN A 102 -17.88 -4.46 -6.33
N ALA A 103 -17.40 -5.58 -6.87
CA ALA A 103 -17.80 -6.92 -6.46
C ALA A 103 -17.06 -7.44 -5.21
N ASN A 104 -15.84 -6.96 -4.96
CA ASN A 104 -14.96 -7.49 -3.93
C ASN A 104 -14.80 -6.53 -2.74
N LYS A 105 -14.71 -7.10 -1.53
CA LYS A 105 -14.32 -6.37 -0.32
C LYS A 105 -12.79 -6.36 -0.20
N SER A 106 -12.25 -5.31 0.42
CA SER A 106 -10.83 -5.28 0.75
C SER A 106 -10.51 -6.30 1.83
N ALA A 107 -9.40 -7.03 1.69
CA ALA A 107 -8.86 -7.89 2.74
C ALA A 107 -8.27 -7.06 3.89
N MET A 108 -7.62 -5.95 3.54
CA MET A 108 -7.11 -4.95 4.49
C MET A 108 -7.27 -3.55 3.90
N ARG A 109 -7.33 -2.54 4.77
CA ARG A 109 -7.16 -1.14 4.40
C ARG A 109 -6.53 -0.37 5.55
N SER A 110 -5.91 0.76 5.23
CA SER A 110 -5.47 1.68 6.26
C SER A 110 -6.63 2.10 7.15
N ALA A 111 -6.44 2.15 8.48
CA ALA A 111 -7.52 2.42 9.44
C ALA A 111 -8.27 3.74 9.16
N ALA A 112 -7.54 4.76 8.73
CA ALA A 112 -8.10 6.04 8.30
C ALA A 112 -7.28 6.66 7.15
N PHE A 113 -7.91 7.54 6.39
CA PHE A 113 -7.20 8.45 5.50
C PHE A 113 -6.69 9.61 6.33
N ILE A 114 -5.38 9.67 6.56
CA ILE A 114 -4.79 10.66 7.46
C ILE A 114 -3.92 11.66 6.70
N ASN A 115 -3.90 12.89 7.20
CA ASN A 115 -3.15 13.99 6.61
C ASN A 115 -1.68 14.05 7.09
N LEU A 116 -1.04 12.88 7.20
CA LEU A 116 0.35 12.75 7.61
C LEU A 116 1.24 12.43 6.40
N ARG A 117 2.54 12.60 6.56
CA ARG A 117 3.51 12.30 5.50
C ARG A 117 3.46 10.83 5.07
N GLU A 118 3.20 9.93 6.01
CA GLU A 118 3.18 8.49 5.81
C GLU A 118 2.00 7.85 6.53
N VAL A 119 1.44 6.80 5.93
CA VAL A 119 0.47 5.88 6.53
C VAL A 119 1.02 4.48 6.41
N ARG A 120 0.97 3.72 7.50
CA ARG A 120 1.42 2.34 7.55
C ARG A 120 0.46 1.51 8.39
N ASP A 121 0.15 0.31 7.91
CA ASP A 121 -0.58 -0.71 8.65
C ASP A 121 -0.01 -2.08 8.24
N GLY A 122 0.07 -3.00 9.19
CA GLY A 122 0.54 -4.36 8.99
C GLY A 122 -0.54 -5.39 9.28
N ILE A 123 -0.46 -6.53 8.60
CA ILE A 123 -1.21 -7.75 8.92
C ILE A 123 -0.23 -8.74 9.52
#